data_AF-A0A522MY50-F1
#
_entry.id   AF-A0A522MY50-F1
#
_cell.length_a   1.000
_cell.length_b   1.000
_cell.length_c   1.000
_cell.angle_alpha   90.00
_cell.angle_beta   90.00
_cell.angle_gamma   90.00
#
_symmetry.space_group_name_H-M   'P 1'
#
loop_
_entity.id
_entity.type
_entity.pdbx_description
1 polymer ?
#
loop_
_entity_poly.entity_id
_entity_poly.type
_entity_poly.pdbx_seq_one_letter_code
_entity_poly.pdbx_strand_id
1 'polypeptide(L)'
;MRLIKLNTWIVRHGSVLLCVNLLLSGCGLTSGHASLDAGTKYQARGEYRAAYIEARKVLQRDSKNGNAWLLLGQASLMLGDPKDALSDLQNARTHSVPAERWAVPLGRALLVTRQYGKLLETLSPDKAFGPKVNVRVNVLRGDAYRGLKQFDQARQSYKAALTLDPKNPAALVGLAKLAAIANDPGSAGHYVQQALTAAPDNPQAWVAK
;
A
#
# COMPACT_ATOMS: atom_id res chain seq x y z
N MET A 1 -67.26 -63.80 8.19
CA MET A 1 -67.05 -62.59 9.01
C MET A 1 -65.77 -62.74 9.85
N ARG A 2 -64.62 -62.33 9.29
CA ARG A 2 -63.36 -61.99 9.97
C ARG A 2 -62.47 -61.31 8.92
N LEU A 3 -62.16 -60.05 9.18
CA LEU A 3 -61.43 -59.12 8.32
C LEU A 3 -59.92 -59.34 8.48
N ILE A 4 -59.18 -59.41 7.37
CA ILE A 4 -57.72 -59.25 7.36
C ILE A 4 -57.43 -57.94 6.61
N LYS A 5 -57.05 -56.90 7.34
CA LYS A 5 -56.54 -55.64 6.78
C LYS A 5 -55.06 -55.84 6.47
N LEU A 6 -54.67 -55.86 5.19
CA LEU A 6 -53.27 -55.73 4.79
C LEU A 6 -52.90 -54.27 4.56
N ASN A 7 -51.72 -53.95 5.06
CA ASN A 7 -51.11 -52.65 5.29
C ASN A 7 -50.53 -52.06 4.00
N THR A 8 -51.00 -50.89 3.55
CA THR A 8 -50.48 -50.14 2.40
C THR A 8 -49.44 -49.12 2.86
N TRP A 9 -48.16 -49.49 2.88
CA TRP A 9 -47.08 -48.54 3.21
C TRP A 9 -45.78 -48.69 2.39
N ILE A 10 -45.76 -49.42 1.26
CA ILE A 10 -44.49 -49.74 0.56
C ILE A 10 -44.39 -49.18 -0.88
N VAL A 11 -45.29 -48.29 -1.31
CA VAL A 11 -45.19 -47.74 -2.69
C VAL A 11 -45.13 -46.22 -2.69
N ARG A 12 -44.00 -45.67 -2.25
CA ARG A 12 -43.55 -44.37 -2.74
C ARG A 12 -42.04 -44.28 -2.59
N HIS A 13 -41.40 -43.88 -3.68
CA HIS A 13 -39.98 -43.54 -3.82
C HIS A 13 -39.10 -44.61 -4.48
N GLY A 14 -39.52 -45.02 -5.68
CA GLY A 14 -38.60 -45.44 -6.73
C GLY A 14 -38.30 -44.29 -7.70
N SER A 15 -37.02 -44.11 -7.99
CA SER A 15 -36.45 -43.67 -9.28
C SER A 15 -36.38 -42.17 -9.61
N VAL A 16 -35.21 -41.55 -9.41
CA VAL A 16 -34.67 -40.47 -10.27
C VAL A 16 -33.11 -40.52 -10.31
N LEU A 17 -32.57 -40.86 -11.49
CA LEU A 17 -31.30 -40.46 -12.17
C LEU A 17 -30.01 -40.26 -11.35
N LEU A 18 -28.89 -40.98 -11.58
CA LEU A 18 -27.95 -41.03 -12.74
C LEU A 18 -27.33 -39.68 -13.15
N CYS A 19 -25.99 -39.68 -13.30
CA CYS A 19 -25.07 -38.61 -13.74
C CYS A 19 -24.62 -37.67 -12.58
N VAL A 20 -23.35 -37.44 -12.25
CA VAL A 20 -22.17 -37.24 -13.09
C VAL A 20 -20.91 -37.54 -12.26
N ASN A 21 -20.03 -38.42 -12.74
CA ASN A 21 -18.62 -38.45 -12.35
C ASN A 21 -17.92 -37.25 -12.99
N LEU A 22 -17.71 -36.17 -12.23
CA LEU A 22 -16.84 -35.08 -12.63
C LEU A 22 -15.53 -35.18 -11.84
N LEU A 23 -14.52 -35.60 -12.60
CA LEU A 23 -13.09 -35.59 -12.32
C LEU A 23 -12.69 -34.42 -11.42
N LEU A 24 -12.39 -34.71 -10.15
CA LEU A 24 -11.51 -33.89 -9.32
C LEU A 24 -10.06 -34.09 -9.79
N SER A 25 -9.79 -33.77 -11.05
CA SER A 25 -8.45 -33.40 -11.50
C SER A 25 -8.35 -31.90 -11.40
N GLY A 26 -8.41 -31.42 -10.16
CA GLY A 26 -8.04 -30.04 -9.83
C GLY A 26 -6.56 -29.89 -10.12
N CYS A 27 -6.25 -29.31 -11.28
CA CYS A 27 -4.92 -28.86 -11.66
C CYS A 27 -4.25 -28.14 -10.48
N GLY A 28 -3.16 -28.73 -9.97
CA GLY A 28 -2.00 -28.01 -9.47
C GLY A 28 -2.26 -26.81 -8.55
N LEU A 29 -3.10 -26.94 -7.53
CA LEU A 29 -2.78 -26.24 -6.28
C LEU A 29 -1.61 -27.02 -5.67
N THR A 30 -0.39 -26.72 -6.13
CA THR A 30 0.74 -26.89 -5.23
C THR A 30 0.36 -26.08 -4.00
N SER A 31 0.06 -26.79 -2.91
CA SER A 31 0.02 -26.29 -1.55
C SER A 31 1.43 -25.83 -1.17
N GLY A 32 1.97 -24.89 -1.94
CA GLY A 32 3.12 -24.11 -1.54
C GLY A 32 2.72 -23.43 -0.25
N HIS A 33 3.43 -23.76 0.82
CA HIS A 33 3.24 -23.13 2.11
C HIS A 33 3.34 -21.62 1.88
N ALA A 34 2.20 -20.93 2.04
CA ALA A 34 2.19 -19.49 1.83
C ALA A 34 3.26 -18.87 2.73
N SER A 35 4.14 -18.07 2.13
CA SER A 35 5.31 -17.55 2.82
C SER A 35 5.47 -16.07 2.53
N LEU A 36 6.03 -15.36 3.52
CA LEU A 36 6.45 -13.98 3.35
C LEU A 36 7.47 -13.85 2.20
N ASP A 37 8.33 -14.84 2.01
CA ASP A 37 9.35 -14.83 0.97
C ASP A 37 8.74 -14.87 -0.43
N ALA A 38 7.70 -15.68 -0.64
CA ALA A 38 6.97 -15.69 -1.91
C ALA A 38 6.27 -14.35 -2.13
N GLY A 39 5.55 -13.85 -1.13
CA GLY A 39 4.85 -12.57 -1.21
C GLY A 39 5.77 -11.37 -1.49
N THR A 40 6.94 -11.32 -0.85
CA THR A 40 7.94 -10.28 -1.08
C THR A 40 8.57 -10.36 -2.47
N LYS A 41 8.81 -11.57 -3.00
CA LYS A 41 9.25 -11.77 -4.40
C LYS A 41 8.20 -11.27 -5.40
N TYR A 42 6.92 -11.58 -5.18
CA TYR A 42 5.84 -11.06 -6.01
C TYR A 42 5.79 -9.53 -5.98
N GLN A 43 5.92 -8.93 -4.78
CA GLN A 43 5.92 -7.47 -4.66
C GLN A 43 7.10 -6.82 -5.40
N ALA A 44 8.29 -7.43 -5.35
CA ALA A 44 9.46 -6.95 -6.07
C ALA A 44 9.30 -7.00 -7.60
N ARG A 45 8.47 -7.93 -8.12
CA ARG A 45 8.14 -8.06 -9.54
C ARG A 45 6.95 -7.19 -9.99
N GLY A 46 6.33 -6.46 -9.06
CA GLY A 46 5.11 -5.69 -9.34
C GLY A 46 3.83 -6.52 -9.39
N GLU A 47 3.90 -7.81 -9.01
CA GLU A 47 2.75 -8.72 -8.94
C GLU A 47 1.97 -8.49 -7.63
N TYR A 48 1.48 -7.26 -7.43
CA TYR A 48 0.92 -6.82 -6.15
C TYR A 48 -0.28 -7.64 -5.69
N ARG A 49 -1.11 -8.11 -6.63
CA ARG A 49 -2.25 -8.99 -6.30
C ARG A 49 -1.80 -10.34 -5.75
N ALA A 50 -0.72 -10.92 -6.28
CA ALA A 50 -0.15 -12.16 -5.76
C ALA A 50 0.50 -11.93 -4.38
N ALA A 51 1.24 -10.84 -4.21
CA ALA A 51 1.81 -10.44 -2.93
C ALA A 51 0.75 -10.28 -1.83
N TYR A 52 -0.37 -9.63 -2.17
CA TYR A 52 -1.53 -9.45 -1.30
C TYR A 52 -2.12 -10.80 -0.83
N ILE A 53 -2.33 -11.73 -1.77
CA ILE A 53 -2.87 -13.07 -1.48
C ILE A 53 -1.94 -13.83 -0.53
N GLU A 54 -0.63 -13.83 -0.81
CA GLU A 54 0.36 -14.51 0.05
C GLU A 54 0.41 -13.91 1.45
N ALA A 55 0.39 -12.57 1.56
CA ALA A 55 0.33 -11.88 2.85
C ALA A 55 -0.92 -12.25 3.65
N ARG A 56 -2.10 -12.28 3.01
CA ARG A 56 -3.35 -12.71 3.67
C ARG A 56 -3.29 -14.15 4.18
N LYS A 57 -2.72 -15.07 3.39
CA LYS A 57 -2.57 -16.48 3.83
C LYS A 57 -1.63 -16.60 5.03
N VAL A 58 -0.57 -15.79 5.11
CA VAL A 58 0.30 -15.74 6.31
C VAL A 58 -0.51 -15.25 7.52
N LEU A 59 -1.28 -14.17 7.36
CA LEU A 59 -2.10 -13.60 8.43
C LEU A 59 -3.23 -14.52 8.91
N GLN A 60 -3.74 -15.41 8.06
CA GLN A 60 -4.70 -16.45 8.48
C GLN A 60 -4.10 -17.44 9.49
N ARG A 61 -2.80 -17.70 9.42
CA ARG A 61 -2.09 -18.64 10.31
C ARG A 61 -1.46 -17.92 11.51
N ASP A 62 -0.95 -16.72 11.28
CA ASP A 62 -0.35 -15.86 12.28
C ASP A 62 -0.85 -14.43 12.09
N SER A 63 -1.95 -14.09 12.77
CA SER A 63 -2.58 -12.77 12.70
C SER A 63 -1.73 -11.66 13.32
N LYS A 64 -0.68 -12.00 14.08
CA LYS A 64 0.23 -11.04 14.71
C LYS A 64 1.50 -10.81 13.88
N ASN A 65 1.58 -11.38 12.69
CA ASN A 65 2.75 -11.23 11.83
C ASN A 65 2.87 -9.81 11.26
N GLY A 66 3.67 -8.96 11.89
CA GLY A 66 3.85 -7.58 11.46
C GLY A 66 4.41 -7.44 10.04
N ASN A 67 5.30 -8.34 9.61
CA ASN A 67 5.83 -8.32 8.25
C ASN A 67 4.78 -8.67 7.19
N ALA A 68 3.81 -9.54 7.53
CA ALA A 68 2.69 -9.84 6.65
C ALA A 68 1.75 -8.64 6.54
N TRP A 69 1.45 -7.97 7.65
CA TRP A 69 0.70 -6.69 7.63
C TRP A 69 1.40 -5.62 6.78
N LEU A 70 2.73 -5.50 6.91
CA LEU A 70 3.52 -4.55 6.11
C LEU A 70 3.41 -4.87 4.62
N LEU A 71 3.60 -6.14 4.24
CA LEU A 71 3.51 -6.58 2.86
C LEU A 71 2.09 -6.36 2.31
N LEU A 72 1.06 -6.71 3.08
CA LEU A 72 -0.33 -6.52 2.70
C LEU A 72 -0.61 -5.04 2.42
N GLY A 73 -0.26 -4.16 3.34
CA GLY A 73 -0.51 -2.73 3.19
C GLY A 73 0.28 -2.07 2.07
N GLN A 74 1.51 -2.53 1.80
CA GLN A 74 2.28 -2.09 0.64
C GLN A 74 1.64 -2.54 -0.68
N ALA A 75 1.18 -3.80 -0.76
CA ALA A 75 0.47 -4.31 -1.91
C ALA A 75 -0.85 -3.56 -2.14
N SER A 76 -1.64 -3.32 -1.09
CA SER A 76 -2.89 -2.55 -1.13
C SER A 76 -2.67 -1.12 -1.67
N LEU A 77 -1.58 -0.43 -1.28
CA LEU A 77 -1.24 0.88 -1.87
C LEU A 77 -1.05 0.82 -3.39
N MET A 78 -0.36 -0.22 -3.85
CA MET A 78 -0.04 -0.37 -5.27
C MET A 78 -1.24 -0.84 -6.10
N LEU A 79 -2.21 -1.51 -5.46
CA LEU A 79 -3.48 -1.89 -6.06
C LEU A 79 -4.51 -0.74 -6.11
N GLY A 80 -4.21 0.40 -5.48
CA GLY A 80 -5.11 1.55 -5.45
C GLY A 80 -6.16 1.50 -4.34
N ASP A 81 -5.91 0.71 -3.28
CA ASP A 81 -6.79 0.53 -2.12
C ASP A 81 -6.22 1.23 -0.87
N PRO A 82 -6.16 2.58 -0.83
CA PRO A 82 -5.44 3.32 0.21
C PRO A 82 -6.09 3.24 1.60
N LYS A 83 -7.39 2.94 1.67
CA LYS A 83 -8.11 2.74 2.94
C LYS A 83 -7.67 1.45 3.63
N ASP A 84 -7.66 0.34 2.88
CA ASP A 84 -7.19 -0.96 3.38
C ASP A 84 -5.71 -0.87 3.75
N ALA A 85 -4.91 -0.28 2.84
CA ALA A 85 -3.49 -0.06 3.10
C ALA A 85 -3.22 0.69 4.40
N LEU A 86 -4.01 1.73 4.70
CA LEU A 86 -3.85 2.49 5.92
C LEU A 86 -4.05 1.62 7.17
N SER A 87 -5.10 0.79 7.18
CA SER A 87 -5.39 -0.14 8.28
C SER A 87 -4.26 -1.17 8.42
N ASP A 88 -3.85 -1.79 7.32
CA ASP A 88 -2.81 -2.82 7.30
C ASP A 88 -1.46 -2.27 7.77
N LEU A 89 -1.08 -1.05 7.36
CA LEU A 89 0.17 -0.41 7.78
C LEU A 89 0.14 0.06 9.23
N GLN A 90 -1.04 0.38 9.77
CA GLN A 90 -1.21 0.62 11.21
C GLN A 90 -1.01 -0.68 11.99
N ASN A 91 -1.57 -1.80 11.52
CA ASN A 91 -1.32 -3.11 12.12
C ASN A 91 0.16 -3.48 12.07
N ALA A 92 0.85 -3.23 10.94
CA ALA A 92 2.30 -3.45 10.84
C ALA A 92 3.08 -2.70 11.93
N ARG A 93 2.74 -1.43 12.16
CA ARG A 93 3.33 -0.60 13.22
C ARG A 93 3.05 -1.17 14.62
N THR A 94 1.82 -1.61 14.89
CA THR A 94 1.43 -2.20 16.18
C THR A 94 2.11 -3.55 16.45
N HIS A 95 2.38 -4.32 15.39
CA HIS A 95 3.03 -5.63 15.45
C HIS A 95 4.56 -5.57 15.29
N SER A 96 5.19 -4.57 15.95
CA SER A 96 6.64 -4.47 16.13
C SER A 96 7.50 -4.41 14.86
N VAL A 97 6.93 -4.00 13.72
CA VAL A 97 7.75 -3.70 12.54
C VAL A 97 8.58 -2.44 12.82
N PRO A 98 9.89 -2.44 12.51
CA PRO A 98 10.74 -1.25 12.67
C PRO A 98 10.22 -0.04 11.89
N ALA A 99 10.40 1.14 12.47
CA ALA A 99 9.88 2.40 11.93
C ALA A 99 10.37 2.68 10.51
N GLU A 100 11.61 2.30 10.21
CA GLU A 100 12.26 2.42 8.92
C GLU A 100 11.50 1.71 7.79
N ARG A 101 10.72 0.68 8.11
CA ARG A 101 9.99 -0.13 7.14
C ARG A 101 8.55 0.35 6.91
N TRP A 102 7.84 0.77 7.96
CA TRP A 102 6.45 1.23 7.83
C TRP A 102 6.29 2.74 7.65
N ALA A 103 7.26 3.58 8.03
CA ALA A 103 7.09 5.04 8.05
C ALA A 103 6.67 5.62 6.70
N VAL A 104 7.40 5.29 5.64
CA VAL A 104 7.09 5.84 4.32
C VAL A 104 5.81 5.27 3.70
N PRO A 105 5.56 3.95 3.65
CA PRO A 105 4.29 3.47 3.13
C PRO A 105 3.10 3.98 3.95
N LEU A 106 3.20 4.03 5.29
CA LEU A 106 2.12 4.59 6.12
C LEU A 106 1.89 6.08 5.82
N GLY A 107 2.96 6.86 5.69
CA GLY A 107 2.86 8.27 5.30
C GLY A 107 2.21 8.45 3.92
N ARG A 108 2.50 7.59 2.94
CA ARG A 108 1.82 7.61 1.64
C ARG A 108 0.33 7.31 1.76
N ALA A 109 -0.05 6.29 2.54
CA ALA A 109 -1.45 5.97 2.79
C ALA A 109 -2.19 7.15 3.45
N LEU A 110 -1.56 7.82 4.42
CA LEU A 110 -2.10 9.01 5.07
C LEU A 110 -2.25 10.19 4.10
N LEU A 111 -1.29 10.43 3.20
CA LEU A 111 -1.41 11.47 2.16
C LEU A 111 -2.59 11.21 1.22
N VAL A 112 -2.68 10.00 0.65
CA VAL A 112 -3.71 9.66 -0.34
C VAL A 112 -5.11 9.71 0.29
N THR A 113 -5.22 9.30 1.56
CA THR A 113 -6.45 9.43 2.34
C THR A 113 -6.67 10.83 2.94
N ARG A 114 -5.80 11.81 2.60
CA ARG A 114 -5.86 13.22 3.04
C ARG A 114 -5.80 13.43 4.56
N GLN A 115 -5.25 12.48 5.31
CA GLN A 115 -5.04 12.57 6.75
C GLN A 115 -3.74 13.31 7.08
N TYR A 116 -3.63 14.55 6.61
CA TYR A 116 -2.39 15.34 6.68
C TYR A 116 -1.93 15.61 8.12
N GLY A 117 -2.83 15.97 9.03
CA GLY A 117 -2.49 16.20 10.44
C GLY A 117 -1.91 14.95 11.10
N LYS A 118 -2.58 13.80 10.91
CA LYS A 118 -2.10 12.51 11.43
C LYS A 118 -0.77 12.08 10.82
N LEU A 119 -0.50 12.44 9.56
CA LEU A 119 0.82 12.24 8.95
C LEU A 119 1.89 13.02 9.69
N LEU A 120 1.66 14.32 9.93
CA LEU A 120 2.62 15.20 10.59
C LEU A 120 2.90 14.79 12.05
N GLU A 121 1.88 14.27 12.74
CA GLU A 121 2.04 13.68 14.08
C GLU A 121 2.79 12.34 14.02
N THR A 122 2.43 11.46 13.07
CA THR A 122 3.02 10.13 12.94
C THR A 122 4.49 10.19 12.53
N LEU A 123 4.83 11.12 11.64
CA LEU A 123 6.16 11.34 11.06
C LEU A 123 6.73 12.68 11.53
N SER A 124 6.75 12.89 12.85
CA SER A 124 7.26 14.12 13.46
C SER A 124 8.78 14.27 13.21
N PRO A 125 9.30 15.52 13.20
CA PRO A 125 10.75 15.77 13.03
C PRO A 125 11.60 15.16 14.15
N ASP A 126 11.03 15.00 15.35
CA ASP A 126 11.74 14.46 16.51
C ASP A 126 12.00 12.94 16.41
N LYS A 127 11.32 12.27 15.47
CA LYS A 127 11.59 10.86 15.17
C LYS A 127 12.79 10.76 14.25
N ALA A 128 13.88 10.23 14.80
CA ALA A 128 15.05 9.88 14.01
C ALA A 128 14.76 8.65 13.16
N PHE A 129 14.71 8.82 11.83
CA PHE A 129 14.86 7.71 10.89
C PHE A 129 16.26 7.74 10.27
N GLY A 130 16.68 6.65 9.63
CA GLY A 130 17.92 6.64 8.85
C GLY A 130 17.89 7.68 7.71
N PRO A 131 19.04 8.19 7.23
CA PRO A 131 19.10 9.31 6.27
C PRO A 131 18.22 9.14 5.03
N LYS A 132 18.22 7.95 4.42
CA LYS A 132 17.39 7.64 3.23
C LYS A 132 15.89 7.70 3.52
N VAL A 133 15.47 7.29 4.73
CA VAL A 133 14.07 7.36 5.15
C VAL A 133 13.70 8.81 5.45
N ASN A 134 14.57 9.57 6.12
CA ASN A 134 14.36 10.99 6.42
C ASN A 134 14.13 11.84 5.16
N VAL A 135 14.86 11.61 4.07
CA VAL A 135 14.60 12.29 2.78
C VAL A 135 13.14 12.12 2.37
N ARG A 136 12.65 10.87 2.33
CA ARG A 136 11.28 10.54 1.91
C ARG A 136 10.24 11.05 2.90
N VAL A 137 10.52 10.99 4.20
CA VAL A 137 9.65 11.53 5.25
C VAL A 137 9.50 13.04 5.11
N ASN A 138 10.59 13.77 4.88
CA ASN A 138 10.55 15.22 4.69
C ASN A 138 9.77 15.62 3.42
N VAL A 139 9.88 14.84 2.33
CA VAL A 139 9.01 15.02 1.16
C VAL A 139 7.53 14.82 1.52
N LEU A 140 7.20 13.73 2.21
CA LEU A 140 5.81 13.44 2.62
C LEU A 140 5.23 14.52 3.54
N ARG A 141 6.03 15.04 4.47
CA ARG A 141 5.66 16.17 5.33
C ARG A 141 5.42 17.43 4.51
N GLY A 142 6.29 17.71 3.53
CA GLY A 142 6.10 18.83 2.60
C GLY A 142 4.80 18.72 1.82
N ASP A 143 4.46 17.52 1.34
CA ASP A 143 3.19 17.26 0.65
C ASP A 143 1.98 17.43 1.59
N ALA A 144 2.10 17.01 2.84
CA ALA A 144 1.04 17.16 3.86
C ALA A 144 0.81 18.64 4.21
N TYR A 145 1.88 19.40 4.47
CA TYR A 145 1.80 20.84 4.71
C TYR A 145 1.22 21.57 3.50
N ARG A 146 1.60 21.21 2.27
CA ARG A 146 0.98 21.77 1.05
C ARG A 146 -0.51 21.45 1.00
N GLY A 147 -0.90 20.21 1.32
CA GLY A 147 -2.31 19.79 1.39
C GLY A 147 -3.12 20.59 2.42
N LEU A 148 -2.47 21.05 3.50
CA LEU A 148 -3.03 21.95 4.52
C LEU A 148 -2.91 23.44 4.17
N LYS A 149 -2.40 23.78 2.98
CA LYS A 149 -2.09 25.16 2.55
C LYS A 149 -1.09 25.91 3.45
N GLN A 150 -0.28 25.16 4.21
CA GLN A 150 0.80 25.66 5.05
C GLN A 150 2.10 25.72 4.23
N PHE A 151 2.17 26.68 3.31
CA PHE A 151 3.18 26.70 2.25
C PHE A 151 4.62 26.93 2.74
N ASP A 152 4.81 27.69 3.81
CA ASP A 152 6.14 27.92 4.37
C ASP A 152 6.70 26.67 5.03
N GLN A 153 5.89 25.97 5.83
CA GLN A 153 6.27 24.68 6.41
C GLN A 153 6.50 23.61 5.33
N ALA A 154 5.71 23.64 4.25
CA ALA A 154 5.91 22.78 3.10
C ALA A 154 7.28 23.02 2.45
N ARG A 155 7.62 24.29 2.19
CA ARG A 155 8.91 24.71 1.64
C ARG A 155 10.07 24.27 2.54
N GLN A 156 9.96 24.47 3.84
CA GLN A 156 10.98 24.05 4.81
C GLN A 156 11.18 22.53 4.78
N SER A 157 10.11 21.75 4.70
CA SER A 157 10.17 20.29 4.65
C SER A 157 10.84 19.80 3.36
N TYR A 158 10.48 20.36 2.19
CA TYR A 158 11.17 20.02 0.94
C TYR A 158 12.65 20.41 0.97
N LYS A 159 12.99 21.58 1.52
CA LYS A 159 14.40 21.99 1.69
C LYS A 159 15.16 21.04 2.62
N ALA A 160 14.54 20.58 3.71
CA ALA A 160 15.15 19.59 4.59
C ALA A 160 15.43 18.25 3.88
N ALA A 161 14.56 17.84 2.94
CA ALA A 161 14.84 16.69 2.08
C ALA A 161 16.05 16.96 1.17
N LEU A 162 16.17 18.16 0.58
CA LEU A 162 17.28 18.55 -0.29
C LEU A 162 18.61 18.74 0.44
N THR A 163 18.60 19.09 1.73
CA THR A 163 19.82 19.09 2.55
C THR A 163 20.43 17.69 2.64
N LEU A 164 19.58 16.65 2.71
CA LEU A 164 20.01 15.25 2.82
C LEU A 164 20.28 14.60 1.46
N ASP A 165 19.54 15.02 0.43
CA ASP A 165 19.69 14.57 -0.96
C ASP A 165 19.44 15.75 -1.91
N PRO A 166 20.51 16.50 -2.29
CA PRO A 166 20.40 17.72 -3.07
C PRO A 166 19.76 17.56 -4.45
N LYS A 167 19.69 16.32 -4.96
CA LYS A 167 19.12 16.01 -6.27
C LYS A 167 17.79 15.26 -6.16
N ASN A 168 17.14 15.28 -5.00
CA ASN A 168 15.91 14.54 -4.82
C ASN A 168 14.78 15.07 -5.72
N PRO A 169 14.32 14.31 -6.73
CA PRO A 169 13.38 14.84 -7.71
C PRO A 169 12.00 15.12 -7.10
N ALA A 170 11.59 14.34 -6.08
CA ALA A 170 10.30 14.54 -5.44
C ALA A 170 10.26 15.85 -4.62
N ALA A 171 11.34 16.20 -3.93
CA ALA A 171 11.45 17.48 -3.22
C ALA A 171 11.50 18.67 -4.18
N LEU A 172 12.25 18.55 -5.30
CA LEU A 172 12.31 19.58 -6.34
C LEU A 172 10.94 19.82 -6.98
N VAL A 173 10.21 18.75 -7.32
CA VAL A 173 8.82 18.85 -7.80
C VAL A 173 7.90 19.48 -6.75
N GLY A 174 8.11 19.16 -5.47
CA GLY A 174 7.41 19.81 -4.36
C GLY A 174 7.58 21.34 -4.35
N LEU A 175 8.81 21.81 -4.51
CA LEU A 175 9.14 23.25 -4.60
C LEU A 175 8.60 23.89 -5.88
N ALA A 176 8.68 23.20 -7.02
CA ALA A 176 8.08 23.67 -8.28
C ALA A 176 6.57 23.92 -8.13
N LYS A 177 5.85 22.96 -7.51
CA LYS A 177 4.41 23.10 -7.23
C LYS A 177 4.12 24.28 -6.30
N LEU A 178 4.97 24.57 -5.30
CA LEU A 178 4.82 25.75 -4.45
C LEU A 178 5.08 27.05 -5.19
N ALA A 179 6.09 27.10 -6.06
CA ALA A 179 6.38 28.28 -6.88
C ALA A 179 5.23 28.57 -7.86
N ALA A 180 4.65 27.53 -8.46
CA ALA A 180 3.46 27.66 -9.31
C ALA A 180 2.26 28.22 -8.53
N ILE A 181 2.01 27.74 -7.30
CA ILE A 181 0.96 28.29 -6.41
C ILE A 181 1.23 29.76 -6.08
N ALA A 182 2.49 30.15 -5.95
CA ALA A 182 2.91 31.53 -5.68
C ALA A 182 2.91 32.42 -6.94
N ASN A 183 2.46 31.92 -8.10
CA ASN A 183 2.51 32.61 -9.39
C ASN A 183 3.93 33.06 -9.80
N ASP A 184 4.93 32.24 -9.48
CA ASP A 184 6.34 32.43 -9.87
C ASP A 184 6.76 31.33 -10.88
N PRO A 185 6.45 31.52 -12.17
CA PRO A 185 6.78 30.54 -13.21
C PRO A 185 8.29 30.38 -13.43
N GLY A 186 9.09 31.42 -13.14
CA GLY A 186 10.55 31.36 -13.27
C GLY A 186 11.15 30.35 -12.31
N SER A 187 10.84 30.47 -11.02
CA SER A 187 11.26 29.49 -10.01
C SER A 187 10.67 28.12 -10.26
N ALA A 188 9.40 28.03 -10.68
CA ALA A 188 8.76 26.75 -10.98
C ALA A 188 9.51 25.99 -12.08
N GLY A 189 9.76 26.63 -13.22
CA GLY A 189 10.52 26.04 -14.33
C GLY A 189 11.95 25.66 -13.94
N HIS A 190 12.63 26.49 -13.12
CA HIS A 190 13.96 26.17 -12.62
C HIS A 190 13.97 24.88 -11.79
N TYR A 191 13.05 24.72 -10.83
CA TYR A 191 12.98 23.49 -10.02
C TYR A 191 12.59 22.26 -10.83
N VAL A 192 11.69 22.40 -11.81
CA VAL A 192 11.36 21.30 -12.73
C VAL A 192 12.59 20.87 -13.53
N GLN A 193 13.33 21.83 -14.07
CA GLN A 193 14.54 21.53 -14.85
C GLN A 193 15.58 20.80 -13.99
N GLN A 194 15.76 21.21 -12.73
CA GLN A 194 16.61 20.49 -11.79
C GLN A 194 16.10 19.06 -11.53
N ALA A 195 14.78 18.87 -11.37
CA ALA A 195 14.19 17.55 -11.16
C ALA A 195 14.39 16.62 -12.37
N LEU A 196 14.20 17.12 -13.59
CA LEU A 196 14.44 16.39 -14.84
C LEU A 196 15.93 16.11 -15.08
N THR A 197 16.81 17.02 -14.66
CA THR A 197 18.27 16.78 -14.75
C THR A 197 18.70 15.68 -13.78
N ALA A 198 18.09 15.62 -12.59
CA ALA A 198 18.38 14.59 -11.60
C ALA A 198 17.77 13.22 -11.95
N ALA A 199 16.57 13.21 -12.52
CA ALA A 199 15.85 12.00 -12.91
C ALA A 199 15.05 12.26 -14.21
N PRO A 200 15.67 12.05 -15.39
CA PRO A 200 15.06 12.35 -16.69
C PRO A 200 13.77 11.58 -16.99
N ASP A 201 13.60 10.42 -16.35
CA ASP A 201 12.45 9.53 -16.48
C ASP A 201 11.37 9.78 -15.41
N ASN A 202 11.54 10.78 -14.52
CA ASN A 202 10.61 11.04 -13.43
C ASN A 202 9.26 11.56 -13.94
N PRO A 203 8.16 10.81 -13.81
CA PRO A 203 6.87 11.22 -14.37
C PRO A 203 6.31 12.47 -13.67
N GLN A 204 6.57 12.64 -12.38
CA GLN A 204 6.08 13.79 -11.62
C GLN A 204 6.77 15.09 -12.03
N ALA A 205 8.03 15.02 -12.46
CA ALA A 205 8.76 16.16 -13.00
C ALA A 205 8.21 16.57 -14.37
N TRP A 206 7.89 15.60 -15.23
CA TRP A 206 7.23 15.88 -16.52
C TRP A 206 5.84 16.47 -16.37
N VAL A 207 5.04 15.99 -15.42
CA VAL A 207 3.71 16.56 -15.13
C VAL A 207 3.80 17.98 -14.56
N ALA A 208 4.91 18.33 -13.92
CA ALA A 208 5.12 19.65 -13.33
C ALA A 208 5.76 20.67 -14.29
N LYS A 209 6.22 20.22 -15.47
CA LYS A 209 6.81 21.05 -16.53
C LYS A 209 5.75 21.87 -17.25
#